data_AF-A0A6I6JFJ5-F1
#
_entry.id   AF-A0A6I6JFJ5-F1
#
_cell.length_a   1.000
_cell.length_b   1.000
_cell.length_c   1.000
_cell.angle_alpha   90.00
_cell.angle_beta   90.00
_cell.angle_gamma   90.00
#
_symmetry.space_group_name_H-M   'P 1'
#
loop_
_entity.id
_entity.type
_entity.pdbx_description
1 polymer ?
#
loop_
_entity_poly.entity_id
_entity_poly.type
_entity_poly.pdbx_seq_one_letter_code
_entity_poly.pdbx_strand_id
1 'polypeptide(L)'
;MADNRSREERAQAIEKRRTIRIRRSSLTKNKIEDIDRPAIKISETLDEYRQAFNIVYNEYESVGYIKKPHEARLHYGIHSLLPTTCVFVFKTYLDVISTLTQVEDSELFGLPMDALYKKEIDELRAQGRTVAEICALATPKEGRWHNLLMFLGKAYFQYATQAGINDILIMVNPKHVSFYKAIFMFEDFAEERYYEPVGAPAVGLRINYDGFWDKLKETFKDQEFETDLYSFFKRIHCSPLDKYMTFSGRRNIPMDYDAARYFLQERPEILQSLNGEQYAFIEALYHKALHSAEDIKSRYAVKV
;
A
#
# COMPACT_ATOMS: atom_id res chain seq x y z
N MET A 1 18.51 13.74 43.02
CA MET A 1 19.53 12.89 42.38
C MET A 1 19.44 13.12 40.88
N ALA A 2 20.48 13.70 40.27
CA ALA A 2 20.48 14.03 38.85
C ALA A 2 20.53 12.74 38.02
N ASP A 3 19.63 12.62 37.05
CA ASP A 3 19.45 11.45 36.19
C ASP A 3 20.68 11.23 35.29
N ASN A 4 21.66 10.45 35.75
CA ASN A 4 22.94 10.20 35.09
C ASN A 4 22.85 9.15 33.97
N ARG A 5 21.72 9.12 33.25
CA ARG A 5 21.55 8.26 32.06
C ARG A 5 22.26 8.85 30.86
N SER A 6 22.99 8.01 30.14
CA SER A 6 23.70 8.37 28.91
C SER A 6 22.70 8.89 27.85
N ARG A 7 23.18 9.66 26.86
CA ARG A 7 22.32 10.16 25.77
C ARG A 7 21.61 9.02 25.03
N GLU A 8 22.29 7.89 24.85
CA GLU A 8 21.76 6.68 24.22
C GLU A 8 20.68 6.01 25.07
N GLU A 9 20.91 5.86 26.38
CA GLU A 9 19.92 5.29 27.30
C GLU A 9 18.64 6.15 27.37
N ARG A 10 18.78 7.48 27.31
CA ARG A 10 17.65 8.40 27.24
C ARG A 10 16.89 8.25 25.93
N ALA A 11 17.58 8.15 24.80
CA ALA A 11 16.96 7.92 23.49
C ALA A 11 16.20 6.59 23.44
N GLN A 12 16.82 5.51 23.94
CA GLN A 12 16.19 4.19 24.04
C GLN A 12 14.96 4.20 24.96
N ALA A 13 15.02 4.90 26.10
CA ALA A 13 13.88 5.03 27.01
C ALA A 13 12.72 5.82 26.37
N ILE A 14 13.01 6.87 25.60
CA ILE A 14 12.01 7.64 24.85
C ILE A 14 11.34 6.76 23.79
N GLU A 15 12.14 6.02 23.01
CA GLU A 15 11.64 5.15 21.95
C GLU A 15 10.81 3.98 22.51
N LYS A 16 11.24 3.40 23.64
CA LYS A 16 10.47 2.40 24.37
C LYS A 16 9.12 2.95 24.84
N ARG A 17 9.08 4.17 25.39
CA ARG A 17 7.82 4.83 25.79
C ARG A 17 6.92 5.11 24.59
N ARG A 18 7.49 5.57 23.47
CA ARG A 18 6.77 5.83 22.22
C ARG A 18 6.14 4.55 21.67
N THR A 19 6.90 3.45 21.65
CA THR A 19 6.45 2.14 21.21
C THR A 19 5.31 1.62 22.09
N ILE A 20 5.44 1.73 23.42
CA ILE A 20 4.37 1.34 24.37
C ILE A 20 3.10 2.17 24.13
N ARG A 21 3.23 3.49 23.93
CA ARG A 21 2.10 4.37 23.64
C ARG A 21 1.40 3.99 22.33
N ILE A 22 2.17 3.69 21.28
CA ILE A 22 1.65 3.23 19.99
C ILE A 22 0.90 1.90 20.16
N ARG A 23 1.47 0.92 20.86
CA ARG A 23 0.83 -0.39 21.10
C ARG A 23 -0.40 -0.34 22.01
N ARG A 24 -0.45 0.63 22.94
CA ARG A 24 -1.60 0.88 23.82
C ARG A 24 -2.65 1.79 23.19
N SER A 25 -2.39 2.35 22.00
CA SER A 25 -3.40 3.15 21.31
C SER A 25 -4.48 2.22 20.77
N SER A 26 -5.72 2.74 20.72
CA SER A 26 -6.91 1.97 20.36
C SER A 26 -7.01 1.73 18.85
N LEU A 27 -5.95 1.18 18.26
CA LEU A 27 -5.74 1.02 16.81
C LEU A 27 -6.76 0.08 16.17
N THR A 28 -7.32 -0.85 16.93
CA THR A 28 -8.37 -1.75 16.46
C THR A 28 -9.77 -1.29 16.86
N LYS A 29 -9.90 -0.35 17.81
CA LYS A 29 -11.20 0.24 18.19
C LYS A 29 -11.59 1.34 17.19
N ASN A 30 -11.72 0.98 15.92
CA ASN A 30 -12.46 1.85 15.01
C ASN A 30 -13.94 1.59 15.17
N LYS A 31 -14.72 2.68 15.24
CA LYS A 31 -16.18 2.63 15.12
C LYS A 31 -16.57 2.34 13.67
N ILE A 32 -16.22 1.15 13.17
CA ILE A 32 -16.70 0.67 11.86
C ILE A 32 -18.23 0.73 11.81
N GLU A 33 -18.88 0.59 12.97
CA GLU A 33 -20.31 0.77 13.20
C GLU A 33 -20.84 2.14 12.73
N ASP A 34 -20.01 3.18 12.72
CA ASP A 34 -20.38 4.53 12.25
C ASP A 34 -20.21 4.69 10.73
N ILE A 35 -19.67 3.68 10.02
CA ILE A 35 -19.46 3.72 8.56
C ILE A 35 -20.67 3.09 7.88
N ASP A 36 -21.30 3.81 6.95
CA ASP A 36 -22.41 3.26 6.18
C ASP A 36 -21.90 2.17 5.23
N ARG A 37 -22.47 0.96 5.36
CA ARG A 37 -22.17 -0.24 4.55
C ARG A 37 -20.67 -0.38 4.24
N PRO A 38 -19.83 -0.63 5.26
CA PRO A 38 -18.40 -0.66 5.09
C PRO A 38 -17.99 -1.90 4.29
N ALA A 39 -17.03 -1.74 3.37
CA ALA A 39 -16.50 -2.85 2.58
C ALA A 39 -14.99 -2.69 2.35
N ILE A 40 -14.26 -3.80 2.31
CA ILE A 40 -12.85 -3.84 1.90
C ILE A 40 -12.74 -4.81 0.74
N LYS A 41 -12.17 -4.37 -0.38
CA LYS A 41 -11.98 -5.20 -1.56
C LYS A 41 -10.80 -4.73 -2.40
N ILE A 42 -10.42 -5.52 -3.40
CA ILE A 42 -9.55 -5.06 -4.49
C ILE A 42 -10.41 -4.33 -5.51
N SER A 43 -9.95 -3.20 -6.01
CA SER A 43 -10.67 -2.37 -7.00
C SER A 43 -10.89 -3.15 -8.30
N GLU A 44 -12.08 -3.00 -8.88
CA GLU A 44 -12.46 -3.69 -10.11
C GLU A 44 -13.12 -2.76 -11.14
N THR A 45 -13.55 -1.57 -10.72
CA THR A 45 -14.23 -0.61 -11.60
C THR A 45 -13.40 0.65 -11.79
N LEU A 46 -13.56 1.31 -12.93
CA LEU A 46 -12.98 2.63 -13.21
C LEU A 46 -13.22 3.64 -12.08
N ASP A 47 -14.42 3.65 -11.50
CA ASP A 47 -14.77 4.56 -10.42
C ASP A 47 -13.97 4.29 -9.13
N GLU A 48 -13.82 3.02 -8.74
CA GLU A 48 -13.02 2.62 -7.58
C GLU A 48 -11.54 3.02 -7.75
N TYR A 49 -10.97 2.76 -8.94
CA TYR A 49 -9.59 3.15 -9.24
C TYR A 49 -9.41 4.68 -9.25
N ARG A 50 -10.34 5.43 -9.86
CA ARG A 50 -10.29 6.91 -9.88
C ARG A 50 -10.30 7.47 -8.46
N GLN A 51 -11.22 7.01 -7.61
CA GLN A 51 -11.30 7.49 -6.23
C GLN A 51 -10.03 7.12 -5.45
N ALA A 52 -9.52 5.89 -5.59
CA ALA A 52 -8.28 5.47 -4.93
C ALA A 52 -7.09 6.33 -5.34
N PHE A 53 -6.85 6.50 -6.64
CA PHE A 53 -5.71 7.31 -7.14
C PHE A 53 -5.87 8.80 -6.83
N ASN A 54 -7.10 9.30 -6.72
CA ASN A 54 -7.35 10.68 -6.29
C ASN A 54 -7.04 10.89 -4.80
N ILE A 55 -7.40 9.95 -3.93
CA ILE A 55 -7.05 10.01 -2.50
C ILE A 55 -5.53 10.05 -2.32
N VAL A 56 -4.80 9.20 -3.04
CA VAL A 56 -3.32 9.20 -3.01
C VAL A 56 -2.77 10.54 -3.47
N TYR A 57 -3.28 11.07 -4.59
CA TYR A 57 -2.88 12.38 -5.10
C TYR A 57 -3.09 13.49 -4.06
N ASN A 58 -4.29 13.58 -3.48
CA ASN A 58 -4.62 14.64 -2.51
C ASN A 58 -3.75 14.55 -1.26
N GLU A 59 -3.52 13.33 -0.73
CA GLU A 59 -2.65 13.16 0.44
C GLU A 59 -1.20 13.52 0.13
N TYR A 60 -0.68 13.13 -1.04
CA TYR A 60 0.68 13.44 -1.50
C TYR A 60 0.85 14.95 -1.76
N GLU A 61 -0.16 15.60 -2.32
CA GLU A 61 -0.19 17.05 -2.51
C GLU A 61 -0.20 17.78 -1.15
N SER A 62 -1.00 17.31 -0.18
CA SER A 62 -1.11 17.93 1.15
C SER A 62 0.19 17.92 1.97
N VAL A 63 1.10 16.98 1.67
CA VAL A 63 2.41 16.86 2.31
C VAL A 63 3.57 17.38 1.44
N GLY A 64 3.27 17.89 0.25
CA GLY A 64 4.23 18.52 -0.65
C GLY A 64 5.05 17.57 -1.53
N TYR A 65 4.63 16.31 -1.70
CA TYR A 65 5.32 15.35 -2.58
C TYR A 65 5.04 15.61 -4.07
N ILE A 66 3.92 16.25 -4.41
CA ILE A 66 3.59 16.60 -5.79
C ILE A 66 4.21 17.96 -6.15
N LYS A 67 5.34 17.95 -6.88
CA LYS A 67 6.01 19.17 -7.35
C LYS A 67 5.34 19.81 -8.57
N LYS A 68 4.78 18.96 -9.45
CA LYS A 68 4.08 19.38 -10.69
C LYS A 68 2.68 18.79 -10.67
N PRO A 69 1.66 19.60 -10.28
CA PRO A 69 0.27 19.16 -10.32
C PRO A 69 -0.14 18.71 -11.72
N HIS A 70 -0.96 17.65 -11.77
CA HIS A 70 -1.56 17.17 -13.00
C HIS A 70 -3.06 17.51 -13.00
N GLU A 71 -3.62 17.94 -14.13
CA GLU A 71 -5.01 18.40 -14.22
C GLU A 71 -6.02 17.34 -13.73
N ALA A 72 -5.77 16.08 -14.07
CA ALA A 72 -6.61 14.96 -13.63
C ALA A 72 -6.63 14.73 -12.10
N ARG A 73 -5.65 15.25 -11.34
CA ARG A 73 -5.49 15.03 -9.89
C ARG A 73 -5.54 13.53 -9.49
N LEU A 74 -4.79 12.70 -10.22
CA LEU A 74 -4.68 11.26 -9.98
C LEU A 74 -3.20 10.89 -9.83
N HIS A 75 -2.87 10.02 -8.86
CA HIS A 75 -1.52 9.53 -8.65
C HIS A 75 -1.45 8.02 -8.88
N TYR A 76 -0.85 7.63 -9.99
CA TYR A 76 -0.57 6.24 -10.38
C TYR A 76 0.60 6.22 -11.37
N GLY A 77 1.16 5.03 -11.59
CA GLY A 77 2.26 4.78 -12.54
C GLY A 77 2.02 3.52 -13.36
N ILE A 78 3.02 3.08 -14.13
CA ILE A 78 2.85 1.89 -14.98
C ILE A 78 2.54 0.63 -14.16
N HIS A 79 3.15 0.49 -12.98
CA HIS A 79 2.89 -0.63 -12.07
C HIS A 79 1.42 -0.75 -11.68
N SER A 80 0.68 0.37 -11.63
CA SER A 80 -0.76 0.37 -11.34
C SER A 80 -1.59 -0.36 -12.40
N LEU A 81 -1.10 -0.44 -13.64
CA LEU A 81 -1.78 -1.07 -14.78
C LEU A 81 -1.43 -2.56 -14.93
N LEU A 82 -0.56 -3.11 -14.08
CA LEU A 82 -0.16 -4.52 -14.19
C LEU A 82 -1.27 -5.45 -13.66
N PRO A 83 -1.52 -6.60 -14.32
CA PRO A 83 -2.56 -7.55 -13.89
C PRO A 83 -2.39 -8.13 -12.48
N THR A 84 -1.16 -8.16 -11.98
CA THR A 84 -0.80 -8.66 -10.65
C THR A 84 -0.97 -7.59 -9.57
N THR A 85 -1.09 -6.32 -9.94
CA THR A 85 -1.25 -5.22 -8.98
C THR A 85 -2.63 -5.24 -8.35
N CYS A 86 -2.64 -5.13 -7.02
CA CYS A 86 -3.85 -5.10 -6.22
C CYS A 86 -4.02 -3.72 -5.57
N VAL A 87 -4.99 -2.93 -6.05
CA VAL A 87 -5.39 -1.67 -5.41
C VAL A 87 -6.50 -1.98 -4.40
N PHE A 88 -6.13 -2.18 -3.13
CA PHE A 88 -7.08 -2.37 -2.04
C PHE A 88 -7.77 -1.05 -1.71
N VAL A 89 -9.07 -1.12 -1.49
CA VAL A 89 -9.89 0.02 -1.10
C VAL A 89 -10.73 -0.33 0.12
N PHE A 90 -10.84 0.62 1.04
CA PHE A 90 -11.85 0.63 2.08
C PHE A 90 -12.95 1.59 1.64
N LYS A 91 -14.20 1.13 1.64
CA LYS A 91 -15.35 1.88 1.16
C LYS A 91 -16.38 2.17 2.26
N THR A 92 -17.12 3.27 2.09
CA THR A 92 -18.43 3.51 2.70
C THR A 92 -19.46 3.58 1.58
N TYR A 93 -20.37 2.61 1.53
CA TYR A 93 -21.29 2.44 0.42
C TYR A 93 -20.59 2.45 -0.96
N LEU A 94 -20.68 3.54 -1.73
CA LEU A 94 -20.06 3.69 -3.05
C LEU A 94 -18.71 4.41 -3.00
N ASP A 95 -18.41 5.14 -1.94
CA ASP A 95 -17.24 6.00 -1.84
C ASP A 95 -16.04 5.25 -1.27
N VAL A 96 -14.87 5.42 -1.88
CA VAL A 96 -13.59 4.97 -1.34
C VAL A 96 -13.12 5.99 -0.30
N ILE A 97 -12.75 5.52 0.89
CA ILE A 97 -12.31 6.36 2.02
C ILE A 97 -10.89 6.03 2.49
N SER A 98 -10.26 5.00 1.94
CA SER A 98 -8.85 4.66 2.21
C SER A 98 -8.37 3.68 1.15
N THR A 99 -7.06 3.71 0.84
CA THR A 99 -6.48 2.83 -0.16
C THR A 99 -5.06 2.39 0.20
N LEU A 100 -4.69 1.21 -0.30
CA LEU A 100 -3.37 0.58 -0.21
C LEU A 100 -3.13 -0.13 -1.55
N THR A 101 -2.00 0.14 -2.20
CA THR A 101 -1.64 -0.58 -3.44
C THR A 101 -0.55 -1.59 -3.14
N GLN A 102 -0.70 -2.81 -3.64
CA GLN A 102 0.38 -3.77 -3.72
C GLN A 102 0.79 -4.00 -5.16
N VAL A 103 2.10 -3.99 -5.41
CA VAL A 103 2.73 -4.38 -6.67
C VAL A 103 3.52 -5.66 -6.43
N GLU A 104 3.34 -6.68 -7.28
CA GLU A 104 4.14 -7.92 -7.25
C GLU A 104 5.36 -7.73 -8.12
N ASP A 105 6.51 -8.22 -7.67
CA ASP A 105 7.75 -8.15 -8.44
C ASP A 105 7.65 -8.98 -9.73
N SER A 106 8.29 -8.50 -10.79
CA SER A 106 8.37 -9.21 -12.06
C SER A 106 9.69 -8.88 -12.75
N GLU A 107 10.20 -9.81 -13.55
CA GLU A 107 11.45 -9.57 -14.29
C GLU A 107 11.32 -8.37 -15.26
N LEU A 108 10.14 -8.19 -15.87
CA LEU A 108 9.93 -7.18 -16.90
C LEU A 108 9.69 -5.76 -16.34
N PHE A 109 9.01 -5.62 -15.19
CA PHE A 109 8.65 -4.31 -14.62
C PHE A 109 9.35 -3.98 -13.30
N GLY A 110 9.93 -4.98 -12.63
CA GLY A 110 10.50 -4.83 -11.30
C GLY A 110 9.47 -4.30 -10.28
N LEU A 111 9.99 -3.64 -9.25
CA LEU A 111 9.22 -2.92 -8.23
C LEU A 111 9.49 -1.42 -8.32
N PRO A 112 8.54 -0.54 -7.93
CA PRO A 112 8.82 0.88 -7.76
C PRO A 112 10.06 1.17 -6.89
N MET A 113 10.28 0.38 -5.83
CA MET A 113 11.45 0.47 -4.95
C MET A 113 12.80 0.20 -5.64
N ASP A 114 12.84 -0.42 -6.83
CA ASP A 114 14.08 -0.60 -7.58
C ASP A 114 14.77 0.74 -7.90
N ALA A 115 14.00 1.82 -8.00
CA ALA A 115 14.54 3.15 -8.23
C ALA A 115 15.58 3.58 -7.18
N LEU A 116 15.51 3.06 -5.96
CA LEU A 116 16.49 3.32 -4.90
C LEU A 116 17.22 2.06 -4.43
N TYR A 117 16.55 0.91 -4.37
CA TYR A 117 17.00 -0.26 -3.62
C TYR A 117 17.14 -1.51 -4.49
N LYS A 118 17.35 -1.34 -5.80
CA LYS A 118 17.46 -2.47 -6.74
C LYS A 118 18.49 -3.50 -6.29
N LYS A 119 19.66 -3.07 -5.79
CA LYS A 119 20.72 -3.99 -5.36
C LYS A 119 20.25 -4.90 -4.23
N GLU A 120 19.63 -4.33 -3.20
CA GLU A 120 19.10 -5.07 -2.05
C GLU A 120 17.95 -6.00 -2.46
N ILE A 121 17.10 -5.57 -3.39
CA ILE A 121 16.00 -6.37 -3.92
C ILE A 121 16.52 -7.52 -4.79
N ASP A 122 17.57 -7.28 -5.59
CA ASP A 122 18.21 -8.31 -6.42
C ASP A 122 18.79 -9.46 -5.57
N GLU A 123 19.21 -9.21 -4.33
CA GLU A 123 19.61 -10.26 -3.40
C GLU A 123 18.43 -11.18 -3.02
N LEU A 124 17.21 -10.65 -2.88
CA LEU A 124 16.00 -11.44 -2.64
C LEU A 124 15.58 -12.22 -3.90
N ARG A 125 15.67 -11.57 -5.07
CA ARG A 125 15.40 -12.22 -6.36
C ARG A 125 16.34 -13.39 -6.59
N ALA A 126 17.63 -13.23 -6.31
CA ALA A 126 18.63 -14.29 -6.43
C ALA A 126 18.38 -15.48 -5.49
N GLN A 127 17.67 -15.25 -4.38
CA GLN A 127 17.22 -16.32 -3.47
C GLN A 127 15.94 -17.02 -3.94
N GLY A 128 15.37 -16.62 -5.10
CA GLY A 128 14.12 -17.17 -5.63
C GLY A 128 12.89 -16.79 -4.82
N ARG A 129 12.94 -15.67 -4.09
CA ARG A 129 11.86 -15.24 -3.20
C ARG A 129 10.75 -14.53 -3.98
N THR A 130 9.49 -14.76 -3.59
CA THR A 130 8.35 -14.01 -4.13
C THR A 130 8.23 -12.69 -3.38
N VAL A 131 8.62 -11.59 -4.03
CA VAL A 131 8.67 -10.25 -3.43
C VAL A 131 7.48 -9.41 -3.90
N ALA A 132 6.91 -8.62 -2.99
CA ALA A 132 5.92 -7.61 -3.31
C ALA A 132 6.21 -6.31 -2.56
N GLU A 133 5.82 -5.18 -3.15
CA GLU A 133 5.88 -3.87 -2.51
C GLU A 133 4.48 -3.40 -2.13
N ILE A 134 4.31 -2.88 -0.91
CA ILE A 134 3.16 -2.03 -0.58
C ILE A 134 3.55 -0.56 -0.80
N CYS A 135 2.76 0.13 -1.62
CA CYS A 135 2.91 1.56 -1.89
C CYS A 135 1.55 2.28 -1.89
N ALA A 136 1.56 3.58 -2.20
CA ALA A 136 0.36 4.41 -2.38
C ALA A 136 -0.68 4.25 -1.26
N LEU A 137 -0.20 4.18 -0.01
CA LEU A 137 -1.05 4.08 1.16
C LEU A 137 -1.56 5.47 1.56
N ALA A 138 -2.87 5.67 1.51
CA ALA A 138 -3.47 6.97 1.78
C ALA A 138 -4.85 6.81 2.46
N THR A 139 -5.09 7.66 3.46
CA THR A 139 -6.39 7.81 4.14
C THR A 139 -6.61 9.30 4.32
N PRO A 140 -7.70 9.88 3.79
CA PRO A 140 -7.99 11.29 3.96
C PRO A 140 -7.98 11.71 5.42
N LYS A 141 -7.35 12.86 5.71
CA LYS A 141 -7.30 13.43 7.08
C LYS A 141 -8.69 13.81 7.60
N GLU A 142 -9.62 14.09 6.69
CA GLU A 142 -10.99 14.49 7.00
C GLU A 142 -11.81 13.26 7.39
N GLY A 143 -11.72 12.86 8.66
CA GLY A 143 -12.54 11.78 9.20
C GLY A 143 -12.09 11.31 10.59
N ARG A 144 -12.96 10.58 11.29
CA ARG A 144 -12.60 9.89 12.55
C ARG A 144 -11.80 8.60 12.29
N TRP A 145 -11.37 8.35 11.05
CA TRP A 145 -11.03 7.04 10.50
C TRP A 145 -9.53 6.71 10.51
N HIS A 146 -8.82 7.14 11.55
CA HIS A 146 -7.35 7.11 11.63
C HIS A 146 -6.73 5.71 11.54
N ASN A 147 -7.49 4.65 11.83
CA ASN A 147 -6.95 3.29 11.84
C ASN A 147 -7.43 2.41 10.66
N LEU A 148 -8.00 2.97 9.59
CA LEU A 148 -8.40 2.17 8.40
C LEU A 148 -7.21 1.43 7.77
N LEU A 149 -6.01 1.99 7.90
CA LEU A 149 -4.74 1.33 7.62
C LEU A 149 -4.64 -0.08 8.22
N MET A 150 -5.08 -0.27 9.47
CA MET A 150 -5.00 -1.56 10.14
C MET A 150 -5.83 -2.62 9.41
N PHE A 151 -7.00 -2.23 8.88
CA PHE A 151 -7.88 -3.13 8.16
C PHE A 151 -7.39 -3.41 6.74
N LEU A 152 -6.84 -2.41 6.05
CA LEU A 152 -6.18 -2.62 4.76
C LEU A 152 -4.94 -3.51 4.89
N GLY A 153 -4.11 -3.30 5.92
CA GLY A 153 -2.97 -4.17 6.24
C GLY A 153 -3.41 -5.59 6.57
N LYS A 154 -4.51 -5.76 7.33
CA LYS A 154 -5.12 -7.08 7.58
C LYS A 154 -5.54 -7.76 6.28
N ALA A 155 -6.25 -7.06 5.41
CA ALA A 155 -6.69 -7.59 4.12
C ALA A 155 -5.50 -8.01 3.26
N TYR A 156 -4.48 -7.16 3.21
CA TYR A 156 -3.28 -7.48 2.46
C TYR A 156 -2.52 -8.67 3.04
N PHE A 157 -2.36 -8.80 4.37
CA PHE A 157 -1.66 -9.95 4.94
C PHE A 157 -2.36 -11.29 4.68
N GLN A 158 -3.69 -11.28 4.63
CA GLN A 158 -4.48 -12.44 4.22
C GLN A 158 -4.26 -12.76 2.74
N TYR A 159 -4.34 -11.74 1.87
CA TYR A 159 -4.04 -11.90 0.46
C TYR A 159 -2.63 -12.46 0.24
N ALA A 160 -1.61 -11.86 0.85
CA ALA A 160 -0.21 -12.25 0.69
C ALA A 160 0.04 -13.71 1.10
N THR A 161 -0.61 -14.18 2.16
CA THR A 161 -0.57 -15.59 2.57
C THR A 161 -1.14 -16.50 1.48
N GLN A 162 -2.25 -16.13 0.85
CA GLN A 162 -2.90 -16.93 -0.19
C GLN A 162 -2.18 -16.85 -1.55
N ALA A 163 -1.58 -15.70 -1.86
CA ALA A 163 -0.81 -15.48 -3.08
C ALA A 163 0.60 -16.11 -3.03
N GLY A 164 1.03 -16.57 -1.84
CA GLY A 164 2.34 -17.17 -1.62
C GLY A 164 3.48 -16.14 -1.68
N ILE A 165 3.24 -14.92 -1.20
CA ILE A 165 4.26 -13.87 -1.12
C ILE A 165 5.19 -14.16 0.07
N ASN A 166 6.50 -14.09 -0.14
CA ASN A 166 7.52 -14.33 0.88
C ASN A 166 8.05 -13.04 1.51
N ASP A 167 8.10 -11.95 0.74
CA ASP A 167 8.60 -10.67 1.23
C ASP A 167 7.65 -9.53 0.89
N ILE A 168 7.35 -8.74 1.91
CA ILE A 168 6.69 -7.46 1.74
C ILE A 168 7.73 -6.38 1.96
N LEU A 169 7.92 -5.53 0.96
CA LEU A 169 8.76 -4.35 1.04
C LEU A 169 7.90 -3.09 1.14
N ILE A 170 8.38 -2.12 1.90
CA ILE A 170 7.83 -0.76 1.92
C ILE A 170 8.96 0.26 1.88
N MET A 171 8.67 1.39 1.25
CA MET A 171 9.52 2.57 1.25
C MET A 171 8.83 3.69 2.00
N VAL A 172 9.40 4.08 3.14
CA VAL A 172 8.74 5.02 4.05
C VAL A 172 9.65 6.18 4.42
N ASN A 173 9.05 7.33 4.72
CA ASN A 173 9.79 8.44 5.32
C ASN A 173 10.35 8.02 6.70
N PRO A 174 11.61 8.36 7.04
CA PRO A 174 12.24 8.01 8.33
C PRO A 174 11.36 8.26 9.56
N LYS A 175 10.54 9.32 9.54
CA LYS A 175 9.64 9.68 10.65
C LYS A 175 8.57 8.63 10.98
N HIS A 176 8.27 7.72 10.04
CA HIS A 176 7.24 6.67 10.18
C HIS A 176 7.83 5.29 10.47
N VAL A 177 9.15 5.10 10.43
CA VAL A 177 9.79 3.79 10.62
C VAL A 177 9.36 3.14 11.95
N SER A 178 9.40 3.89 13.05
CA SER A 178 9.00 3.39 14.38
C SER A 178 7.58 2.83 14.41
N PHE A 179 6.65 3.41 13.64
CA PHE A 179 5.26 2.96 13.59
C PHE A 179 5.17 1.59 12.89
N TYR A 180 5.78 1.43 11.71
CA TYR A 180 5.74 0.17 10.96
C TYR A 180 6.45 -0.96 11.69
N LYS A 181 7.60 -0.68 12.32
CA LYS A 181 8.30 -1.67 13.16
C LYS A 181 7.49 -2.04 14.41
N ALA A 182 6.86 -1.08 15.07
CA ALA A 182 6.14 -1.32 16.32
C ALA A 182 4.81 -2.06 16.16
N ILE A 183 4.11 -1.86 15.05
CA ILE A 183 2.75 -2.38 14.80
C ILE A 183 2.74 -3.57 13.85
N PHE A 184 3.46 -3.46 12.73
CA PHE A 184 3.46 -4.45 11.66
C PHE A 184 4.71 -5.36 11.68
N MET A 185 5.61 -5.18 12.65
CA MET A 185 6.83 -5.98 12.82
C MET A 185 7.80 -5.94 11.62
N PHE A 186 7.73 -4.87 10.81
CA PHE A 186 8.75 -4.61 9.79
C PHE A 186 10.16 -4.54 10.41
N GLU A 187 11.13 -4.97 9.62
CA GLU A 187 12.56 -4.91 9.92
C GLU A 187 13.25 -3.95 8.96
N ASP A 188 14.43 -3.45 9.35
CA ASP A 188 15.23 -2.61 8.46
C ASP A 188 15.72 -3.47 7.30
N PHE A 189 15.58 -2.97 6.07
CA PHE A 189 15.95 -3.68 4.85
C PHE A 189 17.01 -2.93 4.06
N ALA A 190 16.83 -1.62 3.90
CA ALA A 190 17.77 -0.79 3.20
C ALA A 190 17.94 0.56 3.92
N GLU A 191 19.15 1.11 3.83
CA GLU A 191 19.54 2.37 4.48
C GLU A 191 18.76 3.57 3.94
N GLU A 192 18.80 4.68 4.68
CA GLU A 192 18.16 5.92 4.27
C GLU A 192 18.80 6.48 2.97
N ARG A 193 17.98 6.72 1.95
CA ARG A 193 18.37 7.36 0.68
C ARG A 193 17.41 8.49 0.33
N TYR A 194 17.89 9.48 -0.42
CA TYR A 194 17.03 10.55 -0.91
C TYR A 194 16.21 10.08 -2.12
N TYR A 195 14.88 10.20 -2.04
CA TYR A 195 13.97 9.80 -3.10
C TYR A 195 13.53 11.02 -3.92
N GLU A 196 14.22 11.26 -5.03
CA GLU A 196 13.97 12.39 -5.93
C GLU A 196 12.51 12.57 -6.38
N PRO A 197 11.77 11.49 -6.78
CA PRO A 197 10.40 11.61 -7.27
C PRO A 197 9.43 12.30 -6.30
N VAL A 198 9.63 12.13 -4.98
CA VAL A 198 8.81 12.77 -3.93
C VAL A 198 9.56 13.87 -3.18
N GLY A 199 10.85 14.07 -3.48
CA GLY A 199 11.70 15.08 -2.86
C GLY A 199 11.94 14.89 -1.36
N ALA A 200 11.95 13.65 -0.87
CA ALA A 200 12.05 13.35 0.56
C ALA A 200 12.98 12.15 0.83
N PRO A 201 13.57 12.03 2.04
CA PRO A 201 14.29 10.83 2.44
C PRO A 201 13.33 9.65 2.57
N ALA A 202 13.84 8.47 2.24
CA ALA A 202 13.15 7.21 2.30
C ALA A 202 14.04 6.15 2.95
N VAL A 203 13.43 5.21 3.67
CA VAL A 203 14.07 4.02 4.25
C VAL A 203 13.32 2.79 3.76
N GLY A 204 14.05 1.75 3.36
CA GLY A 204 13.47 0.48 2.97
C GLY A 204 13.24 -0.40 4.19
N LEU A 205 12.01 -0.91 4.35
CA LEU A 205 11.67 -1.89 5.37
C LEU A 205 11.12 -3.16 4.76
N ARG A 206 11.28 -4.29 5.46
CA ARG A 206 10.86 -5.61 5.01
C ARG A 206 10.08 -6.38 6.08
N ILE A 207 9.06 -7.10 5.65
CA ILE A 207 8.56 -8.28 6.38
C ILE A 207 9.04 -9.51 5.61
N ASN A 208 9.78 -10.38 6.29
CA ASN A 208 9.98 -11.75 5.83
C ASN A 208 8.83 -12.61 6.38
N TYR A 209 8.02 -13.17 5.49
CA TYR A 209 6.90 -14.05 5.89
C TYR A 209 7.34 -15.33 6.58
N ASP A 210 8.59 -15.77 6.37
CA ASP A 210 9.18 -16.91 7.07
C ASP A 210 9.27 -16.57 8.57
N GLY A 211 8.35 -17.13 9.36
CA GLY A 211 8.27 -16.87 10.81
C GLY A 211 7.55 -15.57 11.20
N PHE A 212 7.01 -14.79 10.25
CA PHE A 212 6.28 -13.55 10.54
C PHE A 212 5.13 -13.76 11.53
N TRP A 213 4.31 -14.78 11.30
CA TRP A 213 3.15 -15.09 12.14
C TRP A 213 3.56 -15.54 13.54
N ASP A 214 4.69 -16.24 13.68
CA ASP A 214 5.22 -16.67 14.97
C ASP A 214 5.79 -15.48 15.75
N LYS A 215 6.54 -14.60 15.09
CA LYS A 215 7.05 -13.35 15.69
C LYS A 215 5.91 -12.44 16.17
N LEU A 216 4.85 -12.29 15.36
CA LEU A 216 3.64 -11.55 15.76
C LEU A 216 2.98 -12.19 16.99
N LYS A 217 2.86 -13.51 17.00
CA LYS A 217 2.28 -14.27 18.11
C LYS A 217 3.08 -14.05 19.39
N GLU A 218 4.40 -14.22 19.36
CA GLU A 218 5.27 -14.03 20.52
C GLU A 218 5.21 -12.60 21.07
N THR A 219 5.08 -11.61 20.18
CA THR A 219 5.07 -10.20 20.56
C THR A 219 3.73 -9.73 21.15
N PHE A 220 2.61 -10.20 20.59
CA PHE A 220 1.28 -9.63 20.88
C PHE A 220 0.28 -10.57 21.54
N LYS A 221 0.47 -11.90 21.42
CA LYS A 221 -0.48 -12.85 22.01
C LYS A 221 -0.40 -12.80 23.54
N ASP A 222 -1.55 -12.85 24.19
CA ASP A 222 -1.69 -12.93 25.65
C ASP A 222 -1.12 -11.71 26.44
N GLN A 223 -0.85 -10.59 25.75
CA GLN A 223 -0.48 -9.33 26.41
C GLN A 223 -1.73 -8.63 26.99
N GLU A 224 -1.63 -8.05 28.20
CA GLU A 224 -2.65 -7.17 28.83
C GLU A 224 -2.81 -5.81 28.11
N PHE A 225 -2.69 -5.78 26.78
CA PHE A 225 -3.00 -4.59 25.99
C PHE A 225 -4.46 -4.64 25.55
N GLU A 226 -5.09 -3.47 25.39
CA GLU A 226 -6.43 -3.37 24.82
C GLU A 226 -6.54 -3.90 23.37
N THR A 227 -5.46 -4.42 22.77
CA THR A 227 -5.36 -4.72 21.34
C THR A 227 -4.42 -5.92 21.08
N ASP A 228 -4.97 -7.13 21.03
CA ASP A 228 -4.28 -8.32 20.51
C ASP A 228 -4.18 -8.23 18.97
N LEU A 229 -3.06 -7.65 18.49
CA LEU A 229 -2.81 -7.47 17.06
C LEU A 229 -2.61 -8.81 16.33
N TYR A 230 -2.06 -9.83 17.00
CA TYR A 230 -1.90 -11.15 16.39
C TYR A 230 -3.26 -11.76 16.06
N SER A 231 -4.18 -11.78 17.04
CA SER A 231 -5.55 -12.26 16.78
C SER A 231 -6.28 -11.38 15.76
N PHE A 232 -6.08 -10.06 15.79
CA PHE A 232 -6.68 -9.15 14.81
C PHE A 232 -6.26 -9.47 13.38
N PHE A 233 -4.96 -9.61 13.11
CA PHE A 233 -4.46 -9.90 11.77
C PHE A 233 -4.73 -11.34 11.32
N LYS A 234 -4.67 -12.31 12.24
CA LYS A 234 -4.81 -13.73 11.90
C LYS A 234 -6.26 -14.18 11.76
N ARG A 235 -7.21 -13.64 12.54
CA ARG A 235 -8.61 -14.09 12.51
C ARG A 235 -9.36 -13.48 11.33
N ILE A 236 -9.83 -14.35 10.43
CA ILE A 236 -10.71 -14.02 9.30
C ILE A 236 -12.16 -13.73 9.79
N HIS A 237 -12.49 -13.87 11.08
CA HIS A 237 -13.90 -13.84 11.54
C HIS A 237 -14.16 -12.92 12.74
N CYS A 238 -13.47 -11.78 12.86
CA CYS A 238 -13.64 -10.87 14.00
C CYS A 238 -14.27 -9.52 13.63
N SER A 239 -14.61 -9.26 12.36
CA SER A 239 -15.31 -8.04 11.94
C SER A 239 -16.43 -8.34 10.94
N PRO A 240 -17.58 -7.62 10.97
CA PRO A 240 -18.61 -7.69 9.94
C PRO A 240 -18.08 -7.48 8.51
N LEU A 241 -16.95 -6.78 8.38
CA LEU A 241 -16.19 -6.54 7.13
C LEU A 241 -15.61 -7.80 6.51
N ASP A 242 -15.32 -8.83 7.31
CA ASP A 242 -14.53 -9.97 6.85
C ASP A 242 -15.26 -10.79 5.77
N LYS A 243 -16.60 -10.70 5.68
CA LYS A 243 -17.40 -11.31 4.61
C LYS A 243 -17.04 -10.78 3.22
N TYR A 244 -16.48 -9.57 3.14
CA TYR A 244 -16.07 -8.92 1.90
C TYR A 244 -14.57 -9.11 1.60
N MET A 245 -13.81 -9.67 2.55
CA MET A 245 -12.38 -9.96 2.41
C MET A 245 -12.13 -11.37 1.86
N THR A 246 -12.82 -11.71 0.76
CA THR A 246 -12.60 -12.96 0.03
C THR A 246 -11.62 -12.70 -1.10
N PHE A 247 -10.36 -13.06 -0.88
CA PHE A 247 -9.36 -13.11 -1.93
C PHE A 247 -9.28 -14.54 -2.47
N SER A 248 -9.11 -14.71 -3.78
CA SER A 248 -9.04 -16.03 -4.42
C SER A 248 -7.69 -16.17 -5.12
N GLY A 249 -6.71 -16.70 -4.39
CA GLY A 249 -5.37 -16.98 -4.91
C GLY A 249 -4.60 -15.73 -5.36
N ARG A 250 -3.54 -15.96 -6.14
CA ARG A 250 -2.71 -14.90 -6.71
C ARG A 250 -3.46 -14.18 -7.82
N ARG A 251 -3.54 -12.85 -7.75
CA ARG A 251 -4.23 -12.03 -8.76
C ARG A 251 -3.40 -12.00 -10.05
N ASN A 252 -4.06 -12.19 -11.18
CA ASN A 252 -3.50 -11.94 -12.51
C ASN A 252 -4.63 -11.54 -13.46
N ILE A 253 -5.24 -10.39 -13.20
CA ILE A 253 -6.43 -9.90 -13.91
C ILE A 253 -6.14 -8.48 -14.38
N PRO A 254 -6.04 -8.24 -15.71
CA PRO A 254 -5.86 -6.89 -16.25
C PRO A 254 -7.01 -5.97 -15.82
N MET A 255 -6.77 -4.66 -15.81
CA MET A 255 -7.85 -3.68 -15.69
C MET A 255 -8.89 -3.89 -16.81
N ASP A 256 -10.13 -3.55 -16.52
CA ASP A 256 -11.16 -3.53 -17.55
C ASP A 256 -10.81 -2.51 -18.65
N TYR A 257 -11.39 -2.70 -19.83
CA TYR A 257 -11.10 -1.86 -20.99
C TYR A 257 -11.35 -0.37 -20.74
N ASP A 258 -12.43 -0.02 -20.03
CA ASP A 258 -12.79 1.37 -19.80
C ASP A 258 -11.82 2.03 -18.81
N ALA A 259 -11.45 1.32 -17.74
CA ALA A 259 -10.43 1.77 -16.79
C ALA A 259 -9.06 1.96 -17.45
N ALA A 260 -8.57 0.94 -18.16
CA ALA A 260 -7.28 1.00 -18.83
C ALA A 260 -7.24 2.15 -19.84
N ARG A 261 -8.28 2.30 -20.67
CA ARG A 261 -8.36 3.38 -21.67
C ARG A 261 -8.37 4.75 -21.00
N TYR A 262 -9.17 4.93 -19.95
CA TYR A 262 -9.26 6.19 -19.23
C TYR A 262 -7.88 6.61 -18.69
N PHE A 263 -7.19 5.74 -17.96
CA PHE A 263 -5.88 6.09 -17.37
C PHE A 263 -4.79 6.29 -18.44
N LEU A 264 -4.76 5.48 -19.50
CA LEU A 264 -3.79 5.66 -20.59
C LEU A 264 -4.02 6.98 -21.37
N GLN A 265 -5.27 7.43 -21.50
CA GLN A 265 -5.61 8.74 -22.09
C GLN A 265 -5.36 9.91 -21.14
N GLU A 266 -5.51 9.72 -19.82
CA GLU A 266 -5.21 10.76 -18.83
C GLU A 266 -3.71 11.01 -18.72
N ARG A 267 -2.87 9.97 -18.81
CA ARG A 267 -1.42 10.09 -18.64
C ARG A 267 -0.64 9.28 -19.68
N PRO A 268 -0.67 9.69 -20.97
CA PRO A 268 0.03 8.99 -22.04
C PRO A 268 1.55 8.98 -21.85
N GLU A 269 2.10 9.90 -21.04
CA GLU A 269 3.52 9.97 -20.72
C GLU A 269 4.04 8.74 -19.96
N ILE A 270 3.17 7.97 -19.27
CA ILE A 270 3.55 6.74 -18.56
C ILE A 270 4.09 5.67 -19.55
N LEU A 271 3.64 5.70 -20.80
CA LEU A 271 4.11 4.77 -21.83
C LEU A 271 5.49 5.17 -22.40
N GLN A 272 5.85 6.45 -22.33
CA GLN A 272 7.08 6.98 -22.92
C GLN A 272 8.33 6.50 -22.18
N SER A 273 8.20 6.13 -20.90
CA SER A 273 9.30 5.58 -20.10
C SER A 273 9.56 4.09 -20.33
N LEU A 274 8.72 3.40 -21.11
CA LEU A 274 8.81 1.95 -21.29
C LEU A 274 9.84 1.58 -22.37
N ASN A 275 10.56 0.49 -22.13
CA ASN A 275 11.34 -0.15 -23.20
C ASN A 275 10.42 -0.92 -24.17
N GLY A 276 10.98 -1.43 -25.28
CA GLY A 276 10.19 -2.11 -26.31
C GLY A 276 9.44 -3.35 -25.81
N GLU A 277 10.05 -4.15 -24.92
CA GLU A 277 9.42 -5.35 -24.35
C GLU A 277 8.29 -4.99 -23.38
N GLN A 278 8.51 -4.00 -22.51
CA GLN A 278 7.51 -3.48 -21.60
C GLN A 278 6.32 -2.89 -22.36
N TYR A 279 6.58 -2.12 -23.41
CA TYR A 279 5.53 -1.56 -24.26
C TYR A 279 4.73 -2.68 -24.94
N ALA A 280 5.40 -3.66 -25.55
CA ALA A 280 4.74 -4.79 -26.21
C ALA A 280 3.87 -5.60 -25.23
N PHE A 281 4.32 -5.77 -23.98
CA PHE A 281 3.52 -6.41 -22.93
C PHE A 281 2.25 -5.63 -22.61
N ILE A 282 2.37 -4.32 -22.41
CA ILE A 282 1.21 -3.44 -22.13
C ILE A 282 0.27 -3.39 -23.33
N GLU A 283 0.82 -3.34 -24.54
CA GLU A 283 0.04 -3.38 -25.77
C GLU A 283 -0.72 -4.70 -25.93
N ALA A 284 -0.11 -5.84 -25.60
CA ALA A 284 -0.79 -7.13 -25.64
C ALA A 284 -1.98 -7.20 -24.66
N LEU A 285 -1.86 -6.59 -23.48
CA LEU A 285 -2.93 -6.51 -22.49
C LEU A 285 -4.04 -5.53 -22.88
N TYR A 286 -3.65 -4.37 -23.40
CA TYR A 286 -4.54 -3.21 -23.54
C TYR A 286 -4.63 -2.68 -24.99
N HIS A 287 -4.43 -3.55 -25.99
CA HIS A 287 -4.41 -3.19 -27.41
C HIS A 287 -5.59 -2.31 -27.83
N LYS A 288 -6.81 -2.73 -27.48
CA LYS A 288 -8.03 -1.95 -27.80
C LYS A 288 -8.03 -0.60 -27.09
N ALA A 289 -7.59 -0.55 -25.82
CA ALA A 289 -7.59 0.67 -25.03
C ALA A 289 -6.58 1.70 -25.58
N LEU A 290 -5.46 1.26 -26.16
CA LEU A 290 -4.46 2.12 -26.80
C LEU A 290 -4.90 2.64 -28.17
N HIS A 291 -5.46 1.76 -29.00
CA HIS A 291 -5.66 2.06 -30.43
C HIS A 291 -7.09 2.42 -30.83
N SER A 292 -8.07 2.27 -29.93
CA SER A 292 -9.43 2.73 -30.22
C SER A 292 -9.47 4.25 -30.44
N ALA A 293 -10.39 4.72 -31.28
CA ALA A 293 -10.61 6.13 -31.57
C ALA A 293 -11.65 6.80 -30.63
N GLU A 294 -12.30 6.04 -29.74
CA GLU A 294 -13.39 6.53 -28.88
C GLU A 294 -12.89 7.41 -27.71
N ASP A 295 -13.23 8.68 -27.64
CA ASP A 295 -12.89 9.46 -26.44
C ASP A 295 -13.73 9.02 -25.24
N ILE A 296 -13.13 8.26 -24.31
CA ILE A 296 -13.84 7.72 -23.16
C ILE A 296 -14.10 8.79 -22.10
N LYS A 297 -13.32 9.89 -22.10
CA LYS A 297 -13.53 11.00 -21.17
C LYS A 297 -14.90 11.64 -21.39
N SER A 298 -15.40 11.68 -22.63
CA SER A 298 -16.74 12.16 -22.94
C SER A 298 -17.86 11.35 -22.27
N ARG A 299 -17.65 10.03 -22.07
CA ARG A 299 -18.63 9.13 -21.42
C ARG A 299 -18.66 9.27 -19.91
N TYR A 300 -17.53 9.67 -19.30
CA TYR A 300 -17.36 9.78 -17.85
C TYR A 300 -17.03 11.21 -17.39
N ALA A 301 -17.48 12.22 -18.15
CA ALA A 301 -17.23 13.61 -17.85
C ALA A 301 -17.63 13.95 -16.40
N VAL A 302 -16.67 14.46 -15.64
CA VAL A 302 -16.90 14.88 -14.25
C VAL A 302 -17.80 16.11 -14.27
N LYS A 303 -18.97 16.04 -13.62
CA LYS A 303 -19.67 17.27 -13.21
C LYS A 303 -18.80 17.93 -12.14
N VAL A 304 -18.18 19.05 -12.51
CA VAL A 304 -17.50 19.97 -11.58
C VAL A 304 -18.49 20.44 -10.51
#